data_AF-A0A7Y1SXR0-F1
#
_entry.id   AF-A0A7Y1SXR0-F1
#
_cell.length_a   1.000
_cell.length_b   1.000
_cell.length_c   1.000
_cell.angle_alpha   90.00
_cell.angle_beta   90.00
_cell.angle_gamma   90.00
#
_symmetry.space_group_name_H-M   'P 1'
#
loop_
_entity.id
_entity.type
_entity.pdbx_description
1 polymer ?
#
loop_
_entity_poly.entity_id
_entity_poly.type
_entity_poly.pdbx_seq_one_letter_code
_entity_poly.pdbx_strand_id
1 'polypeptide(L)'
;MAKMNVTNLNATELAAVRNVIENLHYELIPLSNVIEQAAFLPERATVSVTASPAKGMQATIDLSLQLQDMGMHVIPHFSARLTTDRAELEANLKAIDKAGIHRVFIVGGDADPPGEFFDAFSLLQAIDDIGHTIDSFGITGYPEGHPIISDELLEQAIVDKVPFAQYITTQMCFEPDTITDWIGHQRDRGVELPVYLGIPGSAELKKLLGISARIGVGD
;
A
#
# COMPACT_ATOMS: atom_id res chain seq x y z
N MET A 1 -6.00 -8.53 21.20
CA MET A 1 -5.81 -7.37 22.09
C MET A 1 -4.34 -7.00 22.09
N ALA A 2 -3.96 -5.85 21.53
CA ALA A 2 -2.62 -5.30 21.67
C ALA A 2 -2.53 -4.48 22.96
N LYS A 3 -1.44 -4.60 23.71
CA LYS A 3 -1.16 -3.80 24.92
C LYS A 3 0.17 -3.08 24.71
N MET A 4 0.15 -1.76 24.75
CA MET A 4 1.36 -0.94 24.66
C MET A 4 1.57 -0.22 25.99
N ASN A 5 2.76 -0.35 26.58
CA ASN A 5 3.11 0.36 27.81
C ASN A 5 3.78 1.69 27.46
N VAL A 6 3.10 2.80 27.76
CA VAL A 6 3.57 4.17 27.47
C VAL A 6 4.08 4.90 28.71
N THR A 7 4.31 4.20 29.83
CA THR A 7 4.61 4.83 31.14
C THR A 7 5.92 5.61 31.22
N ASN A 8 6.89 5.35 30.33
CA ASN A 8 8.21 5.99 30.36
C ASN A 8 8.51 6.83 29.11
N LEU A 9 7.50 7.19 28.32
CA LEU A 9 7.69 8.01 27.13
C LEU A 9 7.81 9.49 27.52
N ASN A 10 8.77 10.19 26.93
CA ASN A 10 8.87 11.64 27.01
C ASN A 10 7.78 12.33 26.15
N ALA A 11 7.68 13.66 26.25
CA ALA A 11 6.62 14.41 25.57
C ALA A 11 6.67 14.27 24.03
N THR A 12 7.86 14.24 23.44
CA THR A 12 8.07 14.06 21.99
C THR A 12 7.66 12.66 21.56
N GLU A 13 8.05 11.63 22.31
CA GLU A 13 7.68 10.24 22.04
C GLU A 13 6.17 10.01 22.18
N LEU A 14 5.54 10.60 23.20
CA LEU A 14 4.09 10.55 23.35
C LEU A 14 3.36 11.22 22.19
N ALA A 15 3.86 12.35 21.69
CA ALA A 15 3.31 13.03 20.53
C ALA A 15 3.46 12.19 19.25
N ALA A 16 4.62 11.53 19.07
CA ALA A 16 4.85 10.63 17.95
C ALA A 16 3.90 9.42 18.00
N VAL A 17 3.78 8.75 19.15
CA VAL A 17 2.85 7.63 19.34
C VAL A 17 1.40 8.03 19.07
N ARG A 18 0.99 9.20 19.59
CA ARG A 18 -0.34 9.74 19.30
C ARG A 18 -0.56 9.93 17.80
N ASN A 19 0.41 10.55 17.12
CA ASN A 19 0.33 10.80 15.69
C ASN A 19 0.18 9.49 14.89
N VAL A 20 0.93 8.44 15.25
CA VAL A 20 0.82 7.12 14.62
C VAL A 20 -0.57 6.51 14.81
N ILE A 21 -1.13 6.59 16.03
CA ILE A 21 -2.46 6.04 16.31
C ILE A 21 -3.56 6.82 15.57
N GLU A 22 -3.46 8.15 15.54
CA GLU A 22 -4.47 9.02 14.93
C GLU A 22 -4.44 8.97 13.40
N ASN A 23 -3.31 8.61 12.79
CA ASN A 23 -3.14 8.53 11.33
C ASN A 23 -2.94 7.09 10.83
N LEU A 24 -3.45 6.11 11.57
CA LEU A 24 -3.33 4.70 11.18
C LEU A 24 -4.14 4.41 9.91
N HIS A 25 -3.51 3.75 8.95
CA HIS A 25 -4.18 3.19 7.78
C HIS A 25 -4.37 1.69 7.97
N TYR A 26 -5.55 1.18 7.62
CA TYR A 26 -5.87 -0.24 7.69
C TYR A 26 -5.83 -0.84 6.29
N GLU A 27 -5.18 -1.98 6.12
CA GLU A 27 -5.23 -2.72 4.84
C GLU A 27 -6.23 -3.86 4.93
N LEU A 28 -7.15 -3.91 3.95
CA LEU A 28 -8.15 -4.96 3.81
C LEU A 28 -7.91 -5.77 2.53
N ILE A 29 -7.85 -7.08 2.70
CA ILE A 29 -7.77 -8.03 1.60
C ILE A 29 -9.20 -8.43 1.19
N PRO A 30 -9.55 -8.45 -0.12
CA PRO A 30 -10.87 -8.84 -0.62
C PRO A 30 -11.23 -10.33 -0.41
N LEU A 31 -11.42 -10.70 0.86
CA LEU A 31 -11.91 -11.99 1.32
C LEU A 31 -13.43 -11.94 1.54
N SER A 32 -14.09 -13.11 1.59
CA SER A 32 -15.54 -13.18 1.67
C SER A 32 -16.15 -12.51 2.92
N ASN A 33 -15.41 -12.44 4.03
CA ASN A 33 -15.87 -11.83 5.28
C ASN A 33 -15.38 -10.38 5.47
N VAL A 34 -14.76 -9.76 4.45
CA VAL A 34 -14.08 -8.46 4.59
C VAL A 34 -15.02 -7.34 5.04
N ILE A 35 -16.27 -7.32 4.58
CA ILE A 35 -17.26 -6.31 4.97
C ILE A 35 -17.65 -6.44 6.45
N GLU A 36 -17.80 -7.68 6.93
CA GLU A 36 -18.04 -7.94 8.36
C GLU A 36 -16.85 -7.49 9.21
N GLN A 37 -15.62 -7.66 8.71
CA GLN A 37 -14.40 -7.19 9.39
C GLN A 37 -14.30 -5.67 9.38
N ALA A 38 -14.65 -5.03 8.28
CA ALA A 38 -14.60 -3.58 8.12
C ALA A 38 -15.51 -2.86 9.13
N ALA A 39 -16.61 -3.49 9.56
CA ALA A 39 -17.51 -2.96 10.57
C ALA A 39 -16.87 -2.80 11.98
N PHE A 40 -15.71 -3.43 12.24
CA PHE A 40 -14.97 -3.25 13.49
C PHE A 40 -13.96 -2.10 13.44
N LEU A 41 -13.77 -1.47 12.27
CA LEU A 41 -12.85 -0.34 12.13
C LEU A 41 -13.48 0.95 12.69
N PRO A 42 -12.65 1.94 13.10
CA PRO A 42 -13.15 3.26 13.48
C PRO A 42 -14.02 3.89 12.37
N GLU A 43 -14.97 4.73 12.77
CA GLU A 43 -15.73 5.53 11.82
C GLU A 43 -14.78 6.36 10.94
N ARG A 44 -15.04 6.38 9.63
CA ARG A 44 -14.22 7.08 8.63
C ARG A 44 -12.75 6.65 8.64
N ALA A 45 -12.45 5.41 9.01
CA ALA A 45 -11.11 4.87 8.90
C ALA A 45 -10.56 5.01 7.48
N THR A 46 -9.26 5.31 7.37
CA THR A 46 -8.53 5.21 6.10
C THR A 46 -8.22 3.76 5.83
N VAL A 47 -8.69 3.24 4.69
CA VAL A 47 -8.60 1.83 4.35
C VAL A 47 -7.98 1.66 2.97
N SER A 48 -6.84 0.96 2.89
CA SER A 48 -6.33 0.47 1.61
C SER A 48 -6.93 -0.89 1.27
N VAL A 49 -7.18 -1.13 -0.02
CA VAL A 49 -7.79 -2.39 -0.50
C VAL A 49 -6.81 -3.13 -1.39
N THR A 50 -6.38 -4.32 -0.96
CA THR A 50 -5.36 -5.10 -1.65
C THR A 50 -5.83 -5.57 -3.03
N ALA A 51 -4.95 -5.48 -4.03
CA ALA A 51 -5.10 -6.13 -5.33
C ALA A 51 -4.69 -7.61 -5.24
N SER A 52 -5.65 -8.53 -5.32
CA SER A 52 -5.37 -9.97 -5.22
C SER A 52 -5.33 -10.63 -6.60
N PRO A 53 -4.21 -11.24 -7.01
CA PRO A 53 -4.13 -11.96 -8.28
C PRO A 53 -5.19 -13.05 -8.43
N ALA A 54 -5.55 -13.72 -7.33
CA ALA A 54 -6.55 -14.77 -7.32
C ALA A 54 -7.99 -14.27 -7.57
N LYS A 55 -8.23 -12.95 -7.47
CA LYS A 55 -9.56 -12.34 -7.61
C LYS A 55 -9.67 -11.38 -8.80
N GLY A 56 -8.54 -10.95 -9.36
CA GLY A 56 -8.51 -9.95 -10.42
C GLY A 56 -8.70 -8.53 -9.88
N MET A 57 -8.45 -7.54 -10.74
CA MET A 57 -8.49 -6.12 -10.39
C MET A 57 -9.91 -5.67 -10.01
N GLN A 58 -10.93 -6.18 -10.69
CA GLN A 58 -12.34 -5.81 -10.45
C GLN A 58 -12.78 -6.04 -9.00
N ALA A 59 -12.32 -7.11 -8.34
CA ALA A 59 -12.70 -7.40 -6.96
C ALA A 59 -12.23 -6.31 -5.97
N THR A 60 -11.07 -5.71 -6.23
CA THR A 60 -10.56 -4.58 -5.45
C THR A 60 -11.37 -3.32 -5.71
N ILE A 61 -11.74 -3.06 -6.97
CA ILE A 61 -12.57 -1.91 -7.33
C ILE A 61 -13.96 -2.04 -6.67
N ASP A 62 -14.64 -3.16 -6.84
CA ASP A 62 -15.98 -3.39 -6.27
C ASP A 62 -15.99 -3.22 -4.75
N LEU A 63 -15.01 -3.82 -4.06
CA LEU A 63 -14.87 -3.66 -2.62
C LEU A 63 -14.57 -2.20 -2.23
N SER A 64 -13.76 -1.49 -3.01
CA SER A 64 -13.42 -0.10 -2.73
C SER A 64 -14.65 0.81 -2.83
N LEU A 65 -15.48 0.60 -3.85
CA LEU A 65 -16.74 1.33 -4.00
C LEU A 65 -17.68 1.04 -2.82
N GLN A 66 -17.80 -0.23 -2.41
CA GLN A 66 -18.64 -0.61 -1.28
C GLN A 66 -18.17 0.01 0.05
N LEU A 67 -16.86 0.02 0.32
CA LEU A 67 -16.31 0.63 1.53
C LEU A 67 -16.43 2.16 1.52
N GLN A 68 -16.35 2.78 0.34
CA GLN A 68 -16.56 4.21 0.16
C GLN A 68 -18.02 4.59 0.47
N ASP A 69 -18.99 3.79 0.00
CA ASP A 69 -20.41 3.95 0.32
C ASP A 69 -20.71 3.74 1.82
N MET A 70 -19.90 2.94 2.51
CA MET A 70 -19.94 2.78 3.97
C MET A 70 -19.34 3.98 4.73
N GLY A 71 -18.81 4.98 4.04
CA GLY A 71 -18.27 6.22 4.62
C GLY A 71 -16.80 6.15 5.04
N MET A 72 -16.03 5.17 4.56
CA MET A 72 -14.59 5.07 4.80
C MET A 72 -13.80 5.95 3.83
N HIS A 73 -12.53 6.23 4.17
CA HIS A 73 -11.59 6.90 3.27
C HIS A 73 -10.78 5.84 2.52
N VAL A 74 -11.21 5.49 1.30
CA VAL A 74 -10.69 4.31 0.61
C VAL A 74 -9.48 4.62 -0.28
N ILE A 75 -8.52 3.70 -0.30
CA ILE A 75 -7.31 3.73 -1.13
C ILE A 75 -7.21 2.39 -1.89
N PRO A 76 -7.85 2.21 -3.06
CA PRO A 76 -7.68 1.01 -3.86
C PRO A 76 -6.21 0.81 -4.24
N HIS A 77 -5.73 -0.43 -4.14
CA HIS A 77 -4.48 -0.80 -4.80
C HIS A 77 -4.74 -0.92 -6.31
N PHE A 78 -3.87 -0.34 -7.12
CA PHE A 78 -3.82 -0.53 -8.57
C PHE A 78 -2.56 -1.32 -8.89
N SER A 79 -2.75 -2.54 -9.42
CA SER A 79 -1.67 -3.47 -9.71
C SER A 79 -1.34 -3.47 -11.20
N ALA A 80 -0.10 -3.15 -11.54
CA ALA A 80 0.35 -3.05 -12.93
C ALA A 80 0.14 -4.38 -13.67
N ARG A 81 0.69 -5.47 -13.13
CA ARG A 81 0.62 -6.78 -13.78
C ARG A 81 -0.77 -7.40 -13.76
N LEU A 82 -1.65 -6.99 -12.84
CA LEU A 82 -3.02 -7.50 -12.78
C LEU A 82 -3.98 -6.73 -13.71
N THR A 83 -3.63 -5.49 -14.06
CA THR A 83 -4.42 -4.68 -14.99
C THR A 83 -4.21 -5.19 -16.40
N THR A 84 -5.27 -5.69 -17.04
CA THR A 84 -5.17 -6.46 -18.28
C THR A 84 -4.75 -5.60 -19.45
N ASP A 85 -5.35 -4.41 -19.58
CA ASP A 85 -5.10 -3.48 -20.67
C ASP A 85 -5.50 -2.04 -20.31
N ARG A 86 -5.18 -1.10 -21.20
CA ARG A 86 -5.57 0.31 -21.05
C ARG A 86 -7.08 0.53 -20.91
N ALA A 87 -7.93 -0.27 -21.55
CA ALA A 87 -9.38 -0.08 -21.49
C ALA A 87 -9.93 -0.44 -20.10
N GLU A 88 -9.41 -1.51 -19.48
CA GLU A 88 -9.69 -1.84 -18.08
C GLU A 88 -9.23 -0.72 -17.14
N LEU A 89 -8.03 -0.17 -17.36
CA LEU A 89 -7.51 0.95 -16.57
C LEU A 89 -8.42 2.18 -16.64
N GLU A 90 -8.81 2.61 -17.85
CA GLU A 90 -9.73 3.73 -18.05
C GLU A 90 -11.09 3.51 -17.37
N ALA A 91 -11.62 2.29 -17.45
CA ALA A 91 -12.87 1.92 -16.79
C ALA A 91 -12.76 2.00 -15.26
N ASN A 92 -11.66 1.50 -14.69
CA ASN A 92 -11.39 1.51 -13.26
C ASN A 92 -11.19 2.93 -12.72
N LEU A 93 -10.40 3.77 -13.42
CA LEU A 93 -10.20 5.18 -13.07
C LEU A 93 -11.54 5.95 -13.06
N LYS A 94 -12.38 5.72 -14.06
CA LYS A 94 -13.71 6.32 -14.13
C LYS A 94 -14.65 5.83 -13.02
N ALA A 95 -14.53 4.57 -12.59
CA ALA A 95 -15.35 4.03 -11.52
C ALA A 95 -15.01 4.68 -10.18
N ILE A 96 -13.72 4.80 -9.85
CA ILE A 96 -13.27 5.40 -8.59
C ILE A 96 -13.55 6.92 -8.55
N ASP A 97 -13.41 7.63 -9.68
CA ASP A 97 -13.72 9.05 -9.79
C ASP A 97 -15.20 9.33 -9.50
N LYS A 98 -16.10 8.54 -10.08
CA LYS A 98 -17.55 8.64 -9.82
C LYS A 98 -17.93 8.40 -8.36
N ALA A 99 -17.15 7.61 -7.64
CA ALA A 99 -17.34 7.36 -6.21
C ALA A 99 -16.67 8.41 -5.32
N GLY A 100 -15.95 9.38 -5.89
CA GLY A 100 -15.21 10.39 -5.13
C GLY A 100 -13.96 9.83 -4.43
N ILE A 101 -13.39 8.74 -4.97
CA ILE A 101 -12.13 8.17 -4.49
C ILE A 101 -11.00 8.83 -5.27
N HIS A 102 -10.19 9.62 -4.58
CA HIS A 102 -9.08 10.39 -5.17
C HIS A 102 -7.70 9.94 -4.69
N ARG A 103 -7.63 8.86 -3.90
CA ARG A 103 -6.36 8.31 -3.41
C ARG A 103 -6.18 6.89 -3.92
N VAL A 104 -5.01 6.55 -4.43
CA VAL A 104 -4.72 5.18 -4.90
C VAL A 104 -3.33 4.74 -4.44
N PHE A 105 -3.14 3.43 -4.34
CA PHE A 105 -1.84 2.84 -4.01
C PHE A 105 -1.33 2.00 -5.17
N ILE A 106 -0.19 2.35 -5.75
CA ILE A 106 0.35 1.71 -6.95
C ILE A 106 1.30 0.59 -6.55
N VAL A 107 1.04 -0.61 -7.08
CA VAL A 107 1.87 -1.79 -6.88
C VAL A 107 2.26 -2.40 -8.23
N GLY A 108 3.43 -3.03 -8.31
CA GLY A 108 3.81 -3.80 -9.50
C GLY A 108 2.90 -5.02 -9.68
N GLY A 109 2.59 -5.70 -8.58
CA GLY A 109 1.87 -6.97 -8.58
C GLY A 109 2.74 -8.15 -8.99
N ASP A 110 2.14 -9.34 -8.93
CA ASP A 110 2.78 -10.64 -9.07
C ASP A 110 2.02 -11.56 -10.04
N ALA A 111 1.06 -11.01 -10.80
CA ALA A 111 0.31 -11.77 -11.79
C ALA A 111 1.21 -12.33 -12.90
N ASP A 112 0.98 -13.60 -13.24
CA ASP A 112 1.65 -14.35 -14.30
C ASP A 112 0.63 -15.21 -15.06
N PRO A 113 0.42 -14.98 -16.39
CA PRO A 113 1.06 -13.94 -17.20
C PRO A 113 0.66 -12.53 -16.75
N PRO A 114 1.53 -11.51 -16.92
CA PRO A 114 1.17 -10.12 -16.68
C PRO A 114 0.19 -9.62 -17.74
N GLY A 115 -0.60 -8.61 -17.37
CA GLY A 115 -1.32 -7.73 -18.31
C GLY A 115 -0.38 -6.78 -19.06
N GLU A 116 -0.94 -5.70 -19.59
CA GLU A 116 -0.21 -4.75 -20.47
C GLU A 116 0.92 -4.00 -19.74
N PHE A 117 0.77 -3.69 -18.46
CA PHE A 117 1.75 -2.91 -17.70
C PHE A 117 2.73 -3.81 -16.97
N PHE A 118 4.02 -3.66 -17.30
CA PHE A 118 5.08 -4.52 -16.76
C PHE A 118 5.37 -4.23 -15.28
N ASP A 119 5.35 -2.96 -14.89
CA ASP A 119 5.72 -2.48 -13.56
C ASP A 119 4.87 -1.28 -13.10
N ALA A 120 5.02 -0.94 -11.82
CA ALA A 120 4.30 0.17 -11.20
C ALA A 120 4.57 1.54 -11.88
N PHE A 121 5.76 1.74 -12.45
CA PHE A 121 6.11 3.00 -13.09
C PHE A 121 5.38 3.14 -14.43
N SER A 122 5.37 2.10 -15.26
CA SER A 122 4.61 2.06 -16.51
C SER A 122 3.10 2.26 -16.28
N LEU A 123 2.56 1.74 -15.18
CA LEU A 123 1.17 1.99 -14.80
C LEU A 123 0.91 3.46 -14.44
N LEU A 124 1.80 4.08 -13.67
CA LEU A 124 1.72 5.50 -13.32
C LEU A 124 1.74 6.40 -14.56
N GLN A 125 2.64 6.13 -15.50
CA GLN A 125 2.70 6.86 -16.77
C GLN A 125 1.39 6.71 -17.56
N ALA A 126 0.85 5.50 -17.63
CA ALA A 126 -0.42 5.27 -18.31
C ALA A 126 -1.60 6.00 -17.64
N ILE A 127 -1.63 6.06 -16.31
CA ILE A 127 -2.64 6.81 -15.55
C ILE A 127 -2.53 8.32 -15.86
N ASP A 128 -1.33 8.89 -15.87
CA ASP A 128 -1.08 10.29 -16.21
C ASP A 128 -1.50 10.61 -17.65
N ASP A 129 -1.12 9.74 -18.61
CA ASP A 129 -1.48 9.85 -20.03
C ASP A 129 -3.00 9.78 -20.29
N ILE A 130 -3.74 9.00 -19.50
CA ILE A 130 -5.22 8.92 -19.58
C ILE A 130 -5.85 10.21 -19.02
N GLY A 131 -5.22 10.78 -17.99
CA GLY A 131 -5.78 11.85 -17.18
C GLY A 131 -6.66 11.33 -16.04
N HIS A 132 -6.54 11.92 -14.86
CA HIS A 132 -7.24 11.50 -13.65
C HIS A 132 -7.55 12.67 -12.70
N THR A 133 -8.39 12.41 -11.70
CA THR A 133 -8.70 13.32 -10.59
C THR A 133 -8.05 12.93 -9.27
N ILE A 134 -7.18 11.91 -9.29
CA ILE A 134 -6.43 11.42 -8.12
C ILE A 134 -5.53 12.56 -7.58
N ASP A 135 -5.60 12.79 -6.27
CA ASP A 135 -4.82 13.79 -5.53
C ASP A 135 -3.63 13.18 -4.78
N SER A 136 -3.65 11.86 -4.55
CA SER A 136 -2.61 11.15 -3.82
C SER A 136 -2.36 9.74 -4.36
N PHE A 137 -1.16 9.53 -4.86
CA PHE A 137 -0.56 8.23 -5.17
C PHE A 137 0.37 7.81 -4.04
N GLY A 138 0.14 6.63 -3.47
CA GLY A 138 1.13 5.93 -2.68
C GLY A 138 1.88 4.90 -3.52
N ILE A 139 3.15 4.65 -3.19
CA ILE A 139 3.97 3.64 -3.86
C ILE A 139 4.62 2.69 -2.86
N THR A 140 5.04 1.51 -3.33
CA THR A 140 5.75 0.53 -2.49
C THR A 140 7.21 0.91 -2.23
N GLY A 141 7.69 0.59 -1.03
CA GLY A 141 9.10 0.57 -0.64
C GLY A 141 9.47 -0.77 0.00
N TYR A 142 10.72 -1.20 -0.13
CA TYR A 142 11.17 -2.53 0.30
C TYR A 142 12.43 -2.44 1.16
N PRO A 143 12.29 -2.28 2.50
CA PRO A 143 13.44 -2.14 3.40
C PRO A 143 14.41 -3.33 3.37
N GLU A 144 13.88 -4.54 3.20
CA GLU A 144 14.64 -5.80 3.15
C GLU A 144 14.94 -6.26 1.71
N GLY A 145 14.72 -5.39 0.72
CA GLY A 145 14.85 -5.74 -0.70
C GLY A 145 13.69 -6.59 -1.23
N HIS A 146 13.89 -7.21 -2.39
CA HIS A 146 12.87 -8.03 -3.06
C HIS A 146 13.47 -9.31 -3.63
N PRO A 147 12.82 -10.48 -3.49
CA PRO A 147 13.42 -11.78 -3.85
C PRO A 147 13.77 -11.94 -5.34
N ILE A 148 13.18 -11.12 -6.20
CA ILE A 148 13.32 -11.21 -7.67
C ILE A 148 13.95 -9.95 -8.26
N ILE A 149 13.82 -8.80 -7.60
CA ILE A 149 14.22 -7.49 -8.16
C ILE A 149 15.49 -7.07 -7.43
N SER A 150 16.55 -6.74 -8.16
CA SER A 150 17.80 -6.28 -7.56
C SER A 150 17.62 -4.96 -6.81
N ASP A 151 18.44 -4.73 -5.80
CA ASP A 151 18.41 -3.49 -5.01
C ASP A 151 18.59 -2.25 -5.88
N GLU A 152 19.50 -2.28 -6.86
CA GLU A 152 19.69 -1.20 -7.83
C GLU A 152 18.41 -0.87 -8.61
N LEU A 153 17.63 -1.89 -9.01
CA LEU A 153 16.37 -1.67 -9.71
C LEU A 153 15.27 -1.17 -8.78
N LEU A 154 15.19 -1.67 -7.55
CA LEU A 154 14.26 -1.16 -6.54
C LEU A 154 14.52 0.31 -6.23
N GLU A 155 15.81 0.64 -6.08
CA GLU A 155 16.31 1.96 -5.83
C GLU A 155 15.98 2.92 -6.98
N GLN A 156 16.21 2.51 -8.22
CA GLN A 156 15.86 3.31 -9.40
C GLN A 156 14.34 3.46 -9.54
N ALA A 157 13.58 2.39 -9.31
CA ALA A 157 12.13 2.40 -9.42
C ALA A 157 11.48 3.37 -8.41
N ILE A 158 12.03 3.53 -7.20
CA ILE A 158 11.53 4.57 -6.28
C ILE A 158 11.74 5.94 -6.90
N VAL A 159 12.96 6.27 -7.34
CA VAL A 159 13.30 7.58 -7.93
C VAL A 159 12.41 7.91 -9.13
N ASP A 160 12.16 6.95 -10.01
CA ASP A 160 11.30 7.14 -11.18
C ASP A 160 9.84 7.41 -10.80
N LYS A 161 9.38 6.81 -9.69
CA LYS A 161 8.00 6.98 -9.19
C LYS A 161 7.82 8.23 -8.30
N VAL A 162 8.87 8.78 -7.70
CA VAL A 162 8.77 9.96 -6.80
C VAL A 162 8.02 11.14 -7.42
N PRO A 163 8.25 11.54 -8.69
CA PRO A 163 7.53 12.67 -9.30
C PRO A 163 6.01 12.54 -9.32
N PHE A 164 5.49 11.30 -9.25
CA PHE A 164 4.05 11.02 -9.27
C PHE A 164 3.47 10.83 -7.86
N ALA A 165 4.31 10.41 -6.90
CA ALA A 165 3.86 9.91 -5.61
C ALA A 165 3.83 10.99 -4.51
N GLN A 166 2.94 10.79 -3.54
CA GLN A 166 2.80 11.64 -2.35
C GLN A 166 3.27 10.93 -1.08
N TYR A 167 3.39 9.61 -1.10
CA TYR A 167 3.95 8.84 0.02
C TYR A 167 4.47 7.47 -0.42
N ILE A 168 5.27 6.86 0.44
CA ILE A 168 5.75 5.48 0.30
C ILE A 168 5.16 4.64 1.43
N THR A 169 4.67 3.43 1.13
CA THR A 169 4.36 2.43 2.14
C THR A 169 5.37 1.31 2.06
N THR A 170 6.01 0.97 3.17
CA THR A 170 6.98 -0.13 3.21
C THR A 170 6.26 -1.47 3.12
N GLN A 171 6.92 -2.44 2.52
CA GLN A 171 6.64 -3.84 2.81
C GLN A 171 6.78 -4.08 4.33
N MET A 172 6.06 -5.09 4.84
CA MET A 172 6.20 -5.48 6.23
C MET A 172 7.66 -5.78 6.56
N CYS A 173 8.19 -5.06 7.55
CA CYS A 173 9.53 -5.22 8.07
C CYS A 173 9.45 -5.18 9.59
N PHE A 174 10.19 -6.07 10.26
CA PHE A 174 10.14 -6.21 11.72
C PHE A 174 11.37 -5.66 12.42
N GLU A 175 12.45 -5.41 11.67
CA GLU A 175 13.73 -4.96 12.22
C GLU A 175 13.81 -3.43 12.16
N PRO A 176 13.76 -2.73 13.31
CA PRO A 176 13.74 -1.27 13.34
C PRO A 176 14.98 -0.65 12.69
N ASP A 177 16.15 -1.25 12.89
CA ASP A 177 17.41 -0.74 12.35
C ASP A 177 17.40 -0.81 10.81
N THR A 178 16.89 -1.90 10.24
CA THR A 178 16.71 -2.04 8.78
C THR A 178 15.79 -0.96 8.22
N ILE A 179 14.71 -0.63 8.93
CA ILE A 179 13.79 0.45 8.52
C ILE A 179 14.51 1.80 8.58
N THR A 180 15.22 2.11 9.66
CA THR A 180 15.88 3.42 9.79
C THR A 180 17.02 3.59 8.79
N ASP A 181 17.80 2.54 8.54
CA ASP A 181 18.88 2.54 7.56
C ASP A 181 18.32 2.70 6.15
N TRP A 182 17.25 1.98 5.82
CA TRP A 182 16.59 2.12 4.53
C TRP A 182 16.03 3.53 4.31
N ILE A 183 15.36 4.12 5.32
CA ILE A 183 14.87 5.51 5.25
C ILE A 183 16.06 6.47 5.05
N GLY A 184 17.15 6.29 5.79
CA GLY A 184 18.37 7.08 5.65
C GLY A 184 18.92 7.06 4.22
N HIS A 185 19.05 5.87 3.64
CA HIS A 185 19.48 5.69 2.25
C HIS A 185 18.55 6.37 1.24
N GLN A 186 17.22 6.29 1.44
CA GLN A 186 16.27 7.01 0.58
C GLN A 186 16.49 8.54 0.66
N ARG A 187 16.76 9.07 1.87
CA ARG A 187 17.02 10.50 2.08
C ARG A 187 18.33 10.96 1.46
N ASP A 188 19.39 10.16 1.55
CA ASP A 188 20.68 10.46 0.90
C ASP A 188 20.55 10.58 -0.63
N ARG A 189 19.52 9.96 -1.20
CA ARG A 189 19.16 10.01 -2.63
C ARG A 189 18.13 11.09 -2.97
N GLY A 190 17.76 11.94 -2.01
CA GLY A 190 16.84 13.06 -2.19
C GLY A 190 15.36 12.67 -2.21
N VAL A 191 15.00 11.46 -1.78
CA VAL A 191 13.60 11.03 -1.66
C VAL A 191 13.05 11.56 -0.34
N GLU A 192 12.27 12.62 -0.37
CA GLU A 192 11.71 13.29 0.82
C GLU A 192 10.25 12.91 1.13
N LEU A 193 9.69 11.93 0.40
CA LEU A 193 8.30 11.50 0.61
C LEU A 193 8.07 10.97 2.04
N PRO A 194 6.90 11.27 2.64
CA PRO A 194 6.43 10.61 3.85
C PRO A 194 6.45 9.08 3.70
N VAL A 195 6.85 8.37 4.76
CA VAL A 195 6.92 6.90 4.78
C VAL A 195 5.92 6.36 5.79
N TYR A 196 4.99 5.53 5.30
CA TYR A 196 4.11 4.70 6.12
C TYR A 196 4.75 3.34 6.33
N LEU A 197 4.88 2.92 7.59
CA LEU A 197 5.44 1.62 7.92
C LEU A 197 4.35 0.56 7.80
N GLY A 198 4.58 -0.43 6.93
CA GLY A 198 3.76 -1.64 6.87
C GLY A 198 3.98 -2.47 8.13
N ILE A 199 3.01 -2.49 9.02
CA ILE A 199 3.06 -3.28 10.25
C ILE A 199 1.97 -4.35 10.17
N PRO A 200 2.27 -5.64 10.39
CA PRO A 200 1.22 -6.64 10.45
C PRO A 200 0.23 -6.31 11.57
N GLY A 201 -1.06 -6.36 11.25
CA GLY A 201 -2.10 -6.44 12.27
C GLY A 201 -1.87 -7.64 13.19
N SER A 202 -2.53 -7.67 14.35
CA SER A 202 -2.39 -8.77 15.32
C SER A 202 -2.86 -10.10 14.72
N ALA A 203 -2.00 -10.76 13.96
CA ALA A 203 -2.21 -12.10 13.44
C ALA A 203 -1.46 -13.08 14.36
N GLU A 204 -2.01 -14.28 14.51
CA GLU A 204 -1.33 -15.35 15.23
C GLU A 204 0.06 -15.56 14.63
N LEU A 205 1.08 -15.69 15.48
CA LEU A 205 2.49 -15.85 15.08
C LEU A 205 2.70 -16.92 13.99
N LYS A 206 1.88 -17.99 13.98
CA LYS A 206 1.89 -19.02 12.94
C LYS A 206 1.46 -18.51 11.55
N LYS A 207 0.50 -17.59 11.50
CA LYS A 207 0.02 -16.94 10.27
C LYS A 207 1.03 -15.91 9.78
N LEU A 208 1.71 -15.21 10.69
CA LEU A 208 2.83 -14.32 10.38
C LEU A 208 4.01 -15.10 9.78
N LEU A 209 4.44 -16.21 10.39
CA LEU A 209 5.51 -17.07 9.86
C LEU A 209 5.18 -17.67 8.48
N GLY A 210 3.92 -18.05 8.26
CA GLY A 210 3.46 -18.52 6.95
C GLY A 210 3.40 -17.44 5.88
N ILE A 211 3.20 -16.17 6.29
CA ILE A 211 3.28 -15.01 5.39
C ILE A 211 4.74 -14.65 5.13
N SER A 212 5.59 -14.52 6.15
CA SER A 212 7.04 -14.24 6.04
C SER A 212 7.76 -15.19 5.08
N ALA A 213 7.46 -16.49 5.14
CA ALA A 213 8.04 -17.49 4.22
C ALA A 213 7.59 -17.33 2.74
N ARG A 214 6.49 -16.62 2.48
CA ARG A 214 5.99 -16.31 1.13
C ARG A 214 6.43 -14.94 0.62
N ILE A 215 6.67 -13.98 1.51
CA ILE A 215 7.10 -12.62 1.17
C ILE A 215 8.62 -12.40 1.33
N GLY A 216 9.37 -13.40 1.77
CA GLY A 216 10.83 -13.34 1.88
C GLY A 216 11.35 -12.45 3.01
N VAL A 217 10.61 -12.34 4.12
CA VAL A 217 11.01 -11.53 5.28
C VAL A 217 11.68 -12.41 6.33
N GLY A 218 12.92 -12.08 6.69
CA GLY A 218 13.71 -12.72 7.75
C GLY A 218 14.97 -13.42 7.27
N ASP A 219 16.09 -12.69 7.33
CA ASP A 219 17.39 -13.14 7.84
C ASP A 219 18.00 -12.03 8.72
#